data_AF-A0A4R5A264-F1
#
_entry.id   AF-A0A4R5A264-F1
#
_cell.length_a   1.000
_cell.length_b   1.000
_cell.length_c   1.000
_cell.angle_alpha   90.00
_cell.angle_beta   90.00
_cell.angle_gamma   90.00
#
_symmetry.space_group_name_H-M   'P 1'
#
loop_
_entity.id
_entity.type
_entity.pdbx_description
1 polymer ?
#
loop_
_entity_poly.entity_id
_entity_poly.type
_entity_poly.pdbx_seq_one_letter_code
_entity_poly.pdbx_strand_id
1 'polypeptide(L)'
;MTEGRSERHRRPHLRPDMPDLLGDPDPADRTAAAHATAAAVLQAARSEPGTAPRLLDLADRVGLDEMAELWRGSGSDTLPGTLWSLYLLRSWVHRNGAEAARVFAVGERVAEVSTAVAGVAH
;
A
#
# COMPACT_ATOMS: atom_id res chain seq x y z
N MET A 1 -26.09 -19.23 -44.53
CA MET A 1 -26.65 -18.60 -43.31
C MET A 1 -26.99 -19.73 -42.38
N THR A 2 -26.07 -20.13 -41.50
CA THR A 2 -26.21 -21.27 -40.57
C THR A 2 -25.68 -20.84 -39.22
N GLU A 3 -26.55 -20.99 -38.22
CA GLU A 3 -26.51 -20.39 -36.89
C GLU A 3 -25.24 -20.71 -36.09
N GLY A 4 -24.75 -19.69 -35.38
CA GLY A 4 -23.65 -19.80 -34.43
C GLY A 4 -24.03 -20.74 -33.28
N ARG A 5 -23.34 -21.88 -33.20
CA ARG A 5 -23.40 -22.78 -32.05
C ARG A 5 -22.77 -22.04 -30.86
N SER A 6 -23.60 -21.51 -29.97
CA SER A 6 -23.14 -21.01 -28.67
C SER A 6 -22.40 -22.12 -27.93
N GLU A 7 -21.09 -21.97 -27.79
CA GLU A 7 -20.28 -22.79 -26.91
C GLU A 7 -20.85 -22.67 -25.50
N ARG A 8 -21.49 -23.73 -25.01
CA ARG A 8 -22.00 -23.76 -23.64
C ARG A 8 -20.78 -23.69 -22.71
N HIS A 9 -20.65 -22.57 -22.01
CA HIS A 9 -19.65 -22.38 -20.98
C HIS A 9 -19.74 -23.56 -19.98
N ARG A 10 -18.65 -24.33 -19.88
CA ARG A 10 -18.60 -25.51 -19.01
C ARG A 10 -18.62 -25.03 -17.57
N ARG A 11 -19.62 -25.43 -16.79
CA ARG A 11 -19.65 -25.12 -15.36
C ARG A 11 -18.57 -25.96 -14.65
N PRO A 12 -17.72 -25.34 -13.81
CA PRO A 12 -16.76 -26.09 -13.02
C PRO A 12 -17.49 -27.06 -12.09
N HIS A 13 -17.00 -28.29 -12.00
CA HIS A 13 -17.48 -29.32 -11.09
C HIS A 13 -16.41 -29.60 -10.05
N LEU A 14 -16.80 -29.61 -8.78
CA LEU A 14 -15.89 -29.92 -7.69
C LEU A 14 -15.54 -31.41 -7.76
N ARG A 15 -14.24 -31.73 -7.80
CA ARG A 15 -13.77 -33.12 -7.78
C ARG A 15 -13.85 -33.67 -6.34
N PRO A 16 -14.41 -34.87 -6.13
CA PRO A 16 -14.60 -35.45 -4.80
C PRO A 16 -13.28 -35.87 -4.12
N ASP A 17 -12.19 -35.99 -4.87
CA ASP A 17 -10.86 -36.35 -4.39
C ASP A 17 -9.94 -35.13 -4.18
N MET A 18 -10.49 -33.91 -4.19
CA MET A 18 -9.70 -32.72 -3.94
C MET A 18 -9.31 -32.64 -2.46
N PRO A 19 -8.01 -32.54 -2.11
CA PRO A 19 -7.59 -32.30 -0.73
C PRO A 19 -8.17 -30.98 -0.22
N ASP A 20 -8.49 -30.94 1.07
CA ASP A 20 -8.92 -29.72 1.76
C ASP A 20 -7.73 -28.76 1.83
N LEU A 21 -7.61 -27.93 0.80
CA LEU A 21 -6.62 -26.87 0.74
C LEU A 21 -7.15 -25.73 1.59
N LEU A 22 -6.44 -25.40 2.68
CA LEU A 22 -6.62 -24.14 3.39
C LEU A 22 -6.59 -23.01 2.38
N GLY A 23 -7.75 -22.41 2.15
CA GLY A 23 -7.91 -21.27 1.26
C GLY A 23 -7.16 -20.06 1.81
N ASP A 24 -6.84 -19.14 0.91
CA ASP A 24 -6.38 -17.81 1.28
C ASP A 24 -7.47 -17.10 2.11
N PRO A 25 -7.11 -16.23 3.09
CA PRO A 25 -8.09 -15.40 3.80
C PRO A 25 -9.01 -14.68 2.82
N ASP A 26 -10.27 -14.48 3.23
CA ASP A 26 -11.24 -13.73 2.44
C ASP A 26 -10.63 -12.35 2.07
N PRO A 27 -10.59 -11.99 0.77
CA PRO A 27 -10.15 -10.67 0.34
C PRO A 27 -10.87 -9.52 1.08
N ALA A 28 -12.15 -9.70 1.43
CA ALA A 28 -12.90 -8.72 2.20
C ALA A 28 -12.33 -8.53 3.62
N ASP A 29 -11.95 -9.62 4.28
CA ASP A 29 -11.33 -9.57 5.62
C ASP A 29 -9.96 -8.88 5.57
N ARG A 30 -9.17 -9.16 4.53
CA ARG A 30 -7.88 -8.50 4.31
C ARG A 30 -8.04 -7.00 4.13
N THR A 31 -8.99 -6.57 3.29
CA THR A 31 -9.31 -5.15 3.11
C THR A 31 -9.77 -4.52 4.43
N ALA A 32 -10.69 -5.17 5.16
CA ALA A 32 -11.16 -4.66 6.45
C ALA A 32 -10.02 -4.49 7.46
N ALA A 33 -9.11 -5.46 7.54
CA ALA A 33 -7.93 -5.39 8.40
C ALA A 33 -6.99 -4.25 7.99
N ALA A 34 -6.73 -4.06 6.70
CA ALA A 34 -5.90 -2.97 6.19
C ALA A 34 -6.47 -1.59 6.58
N HIS A 35 -7.78 -1.39 6.41
CA HIS A 35 -8.44 -0.15 6.79
C HIS A 35 -8.47 0.07 8.30
N ALA A 36 -8.79 -0.96 9.09
CA ALA A 36 -8.83 -0.87 10.54
C ALA A 36 -7.46 -0.52 11.13
N THR A 37 -6.40 -1.16 10.65
CA THR A 37 -5.03 -0.91 11.10
C THR A 37 -4.53 0.47 10.70
N ALA A 38 -4.77 0.90 9.46
CA ALA A 38 -4.43 2.24 9.00
C ALA A 38 -5.15 3.34 9.80
N ALA A 39 -6.44 3.14 10.10
CA ALA A 39 -7.20 4.06 10.93
C ALA A 39 -6.67 4.11 12.36
N ALA A 40 -6.31 2.97 12.96
CA ALA A 40 -5.73 2.90 14.30
C ALA A 40 -4.38 3.64 14.38
N VAL A 41 -3.50 3.44 13.39
CA VAL A 41 -2.21 4.15 13.28
C VAL A 41 -2.43 5.66 13.19
N LEU A 42 -3.31 6.10 12.29
CA LEU A 42 -3.60 7.52 12.11
C LEU A 42 -4.22 8.13 13.37
N GLN A 43 -5.12 7.39 14.03
CA GLN A 43 -5.72 7.85 15.27
C GLN A 43 -4.68 7.98 16.39
N ALA A 44 -3.81 6.98 16.57
CA ALA A 44 -2.73 7.03 17.56
C ALA A 44 -1.79 8.21 17.31
N ALA A 45 -1.44 8.47 16.03
CA ALA A 45 -0.62 9.60 15.64
C ALA A 45 -1.27 10.97 15.95
N ARG A 46 -2.60 11.07 15.90
CA ARG A 46 -3.34 12.32 16.20
C ARG A 46 -3.58 12.56 17.68
N SER A 47 -3.72 11.51 18.47
CA SER A 47 -4.06 11.63 19.89
C SER A 47 -2.94 12.28 20.70
N GLU A 48 -1.67 11.96 20.42
CA GLU A 48 -0.55 12.37 21.26
C GLU A 48 0.64 12.89 20.43
N PRO A 49 1.12 14.12 20.69
CA PRO A 49 2.33 14.65 20.06
C PRO A 49 3.53 13.72 20.24
N GLY A 50 4.31 13.52 19.18
CA GLY A 50 5.48 12.65 19.20
C GLY A 50 5.19 11.15 18.98
N THR A 51 3.92 10.75 18.87
CA THR A 51 3.57 9.36 18.51
C THR A 51 3.91 9.03 17.06
N ALA A 52 3.68 9.96 16.13
CA ALA A 52 3.98 9.72 14.71
C ALA A 52 5.47 9.38 14.45
N PRO A 53 6.47 10.14 14.97
CA PRO A 53 7.87 9.75 14.85
C PRO A 53 8.19 8.37 15.42
N ARG A 54 7.60 8.00 16.57
CA ARG A 54 7.80 6.68 17.20
C ARG A 54 7.20 5.54 16.37
N LEU A 55 6.03 5.75 15.77
CA LEU A 55 5.41 4.78 14.87
C LEU A 55 6.22 4.58 13.60
N LEU A 56 6.76 5.66 13.02
CA LEU A 56 7.63 5.59 11.85
C LEU A 56 8.94 4.85 12.17
N ASP A 57 9.56 5.15 13.30
CA ASP A 57 10.75 4.47 13.80
C ASP A 57 10.48 2.98 14.09
N LEU A 58 9.29 2.64 14.60
CA LEU A 58 8.86 1.25 14.73
C LEU A 58 8.69 0.59 13.35
N ALA A 59 8.03 1.23 12.40
CA ALA A 59 7.86 0.71 11.04
C ALA A 59 9.22 0.48 10.35
N ASP A 60 10.16 1.41 10.52
CA ASP A 60 11.53 1.30 10.00
C ASP A 60 12.30 0.11 10.58
N ARG A 61 11.98 -0.32 11.82
CA ARG A 61 12.53 -1.54 12.43
C ARG A 61 11.81 -2.83 12.04
N VAL A 62 10.48 -2.77 11.95
CA VAL A 62 9.65 -3.94 11.63
C VAL A 62 9.91 -4.38 10.20
N GLY A 63 10.06 -3.44 9.27
CA GLY A 63 10.41 -3.72 7.88
C GLY A 63 9.31 -3.31 6.90
N LEU A 64 9.72 -3.23 5.63
CA LEU A 64 8.81 -2.93 4.53
C LEU A 64 7.91 -4.13 4.18
N ASP A 65 8.36 -5.36 4.41
CA ASP A 65 7.67 -6.56 3.96
C ASP A 65 6.38 -6.82 4.75
N GLU A 66 6.40 -6.58 6.05
CA GLU A 66 5.27 -6.73 6.96
C GLU A 66 4.21 -5.65 6.68
N MET A 67 4.65 -4.40 6.48
CA MET A 67 3.77 -3.30 6.10
C MET A 67 3.20 -3.50 4.69
N ALA A 68 4.00 -4.06 3.79
CA ALA A 68 3.57 -4.42 2.44
C ALA A 68 2.47 -5.48 2.51
N GLU A 69 2.64 -6.54 3.29
CA GLU A 69 1.62 -7.58 3.41
C GLU A 69 0.28 -7.04 3.89
N LEU A 70 0.32 -6.03 4.76
CA LEU A 70 -0.89 -5.43 5.30
C LEU A 70 -1.55 -4.42 4.35
N TRP A 71 -0.78 -3.56 3.68
CA TRP A 71 -1.33 -2.39 2.98
C TRP A 71 -1.10 -2.36 1.46
N ARG A 72 -0.16 -3.15 0.89
CA ARG A 72 0.21 -3.07 -0.54
C ARG A 72 -0.94 -3.32 -1.51
N GLY A 73 -1.93 -4.13 -1.08
CA GLY A 73 -3.09 -4.49 -1.90
C GLY A 73 -4.19 -3.44 -1.89
N SER A 74 -4.05 -2.37 -1.11
CA SER A 74 -5.07 -1.33 -1.00
C SER A 74 -4.99 -0.35 -2.18
N GLY A 75 -6.14 0.15 -2.63
CA GLY A 75 -6.20 1.19 -3.67
C GLY A 75 -5.41 2.43 -3.28
N SER A 76 -4.77 3.09 -4.24
CA SER A 76 -3.94 4.28 -4.00
C SER A 76 -4.72 5.48 -3.43
N ASP A 77 -6.03 5.51 -3.66
CA ASP A 77 -6.98 6.51 -3.18
C ASP A 77 -7.56 6.18 -1.79
N THR A 78 -7.17 5.03 -1.22
CA THR A 78 -7.57 4.62 0.13
C THR A 78 -6.58 5.10 1.19
N LEU A 79 -7.02 5.19 2.44
CA LEU A 79 -6.15 5.51 3.57
C LEU A 79 -4.93 4.56 3.67
N PRO A 80 -5.08 3.21 3.74
CA PRO A 80 -3.93 2.31 3.81
C PRO A 80 -2.99 2.44 2.60
N GLY A 81 -3.52 2.59 1.38
CA GLY A 81 -2.71 2.76 0.17
C GLY A 81 -1.94 4.08 0.15
N THR A 82 -2.56 5.16 0.64
CA THR A 82 -1.89 6.46 0.80
C THR A 82 -0.77 6.38 1.83
N LEU A 83 -1.03 5.79 3.01
CA LEU A 83 -0.01 5.64 4.06
C LEU A 83 1.16 4.78 3.60
N TRP A 84 0.89 3.68 2.88
CA TRP A 84 1.91 2.84 2.28
C TRP A 84 2.78 3.61 1.27
N SER A 85 2.15 4.36 0.36
CA SER A 85 2.85 5.15 -0.65
C SER A 85 3.73 6.23 -0.02
N LEU A 86 3.24 6.91 1.02
CA LEU A 86 4.00 7.90 1.78
C LEU A 86 5.17 7.27 2.53
N TYR A 87 4.96 6.10 3.13
CA TYR A 87 6.01 5.36 3.81
C TYR A 87 7.12 4.96 2.84
N LEU A 88 6.77 4.37 1.69
CA LEU A 88 7.71 4.02 0.64
C LEU A 88 8.51 5.23 0.15
N LEU A 89 7.83 6.33 -0.14
CA LEU A 89 8.47 7.57 -0.58
C LEU A 89 9.46 8.07 0.49
N ARG A 90 9.02 8.15 1.76
CA ARG A 90 9.87 8.54 2.89
C ARG A 90 11.09 7.63 3.01
N SER A 91 10.89 6.31 2.98
CA SER A 91 11.97 5.34 3.11
C SER A 91 12.97 5.44 1.97
N TRP A 92 12.51 5.68 0.73
CA TRP A 92 13.39 5.92 -0.41
C TRP A 92 14.19 7.21 -0.27
N VAL A 93 13.54 8.32 0.11
CA VAL A 93 14.18 9.63 0.35
C VAL A 93 15.24 9.51 1.44
N HIS A 94 14.94 8.86 2.57
CA HIS A 94 15.91 8.69 3.66
C HIS A 94 17.12 7.84 3.25
N ARG A 95 16.93 6.81 2.41
CA ARG A 95 18.03 5.96 1.95
C ARG A 95 18.84 6.56 0.80
N ASN A 96 18.23 7.38 -0.06
CA ASN A 96 18.81 7.85 -1.31
C ASN A 96 18.63 9.37 -1.49
N GLY A 97 18.89 10.15 -0.44
CA GLY A 97 18.57 11.59 -0.42
C GLY A 97 19.12 12.40 -1.61
N ALA A 98 20.37 12.14 -2.03
CA ALA A 98 20.98 12.83 -3.16
C ALA A 98 20.29 12.51 -4.50
N GLU A 99 19.85 11.26 -4.69
CA GLU A 99 19.08 10.85 -5.86
C GLU A 99 17.70 11.49 -5.83
N ALA A 100 17.04 11.45 -4.67
CA ALA A 100 15.72 12.03 -4.48
C ALA A 100 15.69 13.53 -4.78
N ALA A 101 16.67 14.28 -4.28
CA ALA A 101 16.82 15.70 -4.56
C ALA A 101 17.01 15.97 -6.07
N ARG A 102 17.79 15.12 -6.76
CA ARG A 102 18.01 15.26 -8.20
C ARG A 102 16.73 15.02 -9.00
N VAL A 103 16.00 13.94 -8.70
CA VAL A 103 14.72 13.62 -9.35
C VAL A 103 13.71 14.74 -9.14
N PHE A 104 13.61 15.26 -7.91
CA PHE A 104 12.74 16.38 -7.58
C PHE A 104 13.09 17.64 -8.40
N ALA A 105 14.37 18.05 -8.40
CA ALA A 105 14.82 19.25 -9.11
C ALA A 105 14.63 19.19 -10.64
N VAL A 106 14.59 17.99 -11.22
CA VAL A 106 14.23 17.79 -12.63
C VAL A 106 12.73 17.92 -12.84
N GLY A 107 11.92 17.30 -11.98
CA GLY A 107 10.45 17.32 -12.07
C GLY A 107 9.83 18.71 -11.84
N GLU A 108 10.39 19.49 -10.92
CA GLU A 108 9.94 20.85 -10.61
C GLU A 108 9.95 21.78 -11.84
N ARG A 109 10.84 21.53 -12.82
CA ARG A 109 10.93 22.34 -14.04
C ARG A 109 9.87 22.00 -15.09
N VAL A 110 9.17 20.88 -14.92
CA VAL A 110 8.23 20.33 -15.91
C VAL A 110 6.78 20.39 -15.42
N ALA A 111 6.55 20.43 -14.10
CA ALA A 111 5.23 20.53 -13.50
C ALA A 111 5.17 21.69 -12.49
N GLU A 112 4.08 22.46 -12.50
CA GLU A 112 3.82 23.45 -11.45
C GLU A 112 3.43 22.70 -10.17
N VAL A 113 4.37 22.61 -9.21
CA VAL A 113 4.17 21.89 -7.95
C VAL A 113 3.97 22.91 -6.83
N SER A 114 2.94 22.73 -6.00
CA SER A 114 2.82 23.47 -4.74
C SER A 114 3.90 22.99 -3.78
N THR A 115 4.94 23.80 -3.56
CA THR A 115 6.12 23.42 -2.80
C THR A 115 5.80 23.29 -1.31
N ALA A 116 5.47 22.07 -0.87
CA ALA A 116 5.28 21.71 0.53
C ALA A 116 6.04 20.42 0.87
N VAL A 117 7.35 20.38 0.59
CA VAL A 117 8.27 19.41 1.23
C VAL A 117 9.50 20.18 1.68
N ALA A 118 9.35 20.97 2.74
CA ALA A 118 10.47 21.54 3.46
C ALA A 118 11.07 20.47 4.37
N GLY A 119 12.32 20.08 4.10
CA GLY A 119 13.17 19.41 5.07
C GLY A 119 13.69 18.03 4.65
N VAL A 120 14.71 18.01 3.80
CA VAL A 120 15.86 17.13 4.05
C VAL A 120 17.06 18.05 4.16
N ALA A 121 17.47 18.33 5.40
CA ALA A 121 18.66 19.10 5.69
C ALA A 121 19.91 18.37 5.19
N HIS A 122 20.82 19.14 4.62
CA HIS A 122 22.20 18.76 4.30
C HIS A 122 22.98 18.37 5.55
#